data_AF-A0A1I0PF89-F1
#
_entry.id   AF-A0A1I0PF89-F1
#
_cell.length_a   1.000
_cell.length_b   1.000
_cell.length_c   1.000
_cell.angle_alpha   90.00
_cell.angle_beta   90.00
_cell.angle_gamma   90.00
#
_symmetry.space_group_name_H-M   'P 1'
#
loop_
_entity.id
_entity.type
_entity.pdbx_description
1 polymer ?
#
loop_
_entity_poly.entity_id
_entity_poly.type
_entity_poly.pdbx_seq_one_letter_code
_entity_poly.pdbx_strand_id
1 'polypeptide(L)' 'MSVIIILLGVSLLVAMGFLAAFIWSVKTGQFEDDFSPAHRILFEEKKDNVNE' A
#
# COMPACT_ATOMS: atom_id res chain seq x y z
N MET A 1 20.11 0.33 34.51
CA MET A 1 20.45 -0.92 33.78
C MET A 1 19.20 -1.69 33.32
N SER A 2 18.27 -2.04 34.21
CA SER A 2 17.04 -2.80 33.84
C SER A 2 16.16 -2.10 32.80
N VAL A 3 15.97 -0.78 32.91
CA VAL A 3 15.15 0.01 31.97
C VAL A 3 15.66 -0.03 30.53
N ILE A 4 16.98 -0.10 30.33
CA ILE A 4 17.59 -0.14 28.99
C ILE A 4 17.21 -1.45 28.28
N ILE A 5 17.19 -2.57 29.00
CA ILE A 5 16.82 -3.88 28.45
C ILE A 5 15.35 -3.88 28.02
N ILE A 6 14.47 -3.27 28.82
CA ILE A 6 13.05 -3.13 28.47
C ILE A 6 12.87 -2.27 27.22
N LEU A 7 13.54 -1.11 27.16
CA LEU A 7 13.49 -0.22 25.99
C LEU A 7 13.99 -0.91 24.72
N LEU A 8 15.04 -1.74 24.83
CA LEU A 8 15.60 -2.48 23.70
C LEU A 8 14.63 -3.56 23.20
N GLY A 9 13.95 -4.26 24.11
CA GLY A 9 12.89 -5.21 23.74
C GLY A 9 11.70 -4.53 23.06
N VAL A 10 11.24 -3.39 23.58
CA VAL A 10 10.13 -2.63 23.01
C VAL A 10 10.49 -2.06 21.63
N SER A 11 11.69 -1.49 21.46
CA SER A 11 12.12 -0.96 20.17
C SER A 11 12.22 -2.04 19.09
N LEU A 12 12.69 -3.24 19.46
CA LEU A 12 12.75 -4.38 18.56
C LEU A 12 11.36 -4.88 18.16
N LEU A 13 10.42 -4.95 19.12
CA LEU A 13 9.02 -5.30 18.84
C LEU A 13 8.37 -4.31 17.87
N VAL A 14 8.57 -3.00 18.09
CA VAL A 14 8.05 -1.95 17.21
C VAL A 14 8.66 -2.09 15.80
N ALA A 15 9.97 -2.27 15.70
CA ALA A 15 10.65 -2.45 14.41
C ALA A 15 10.12 -3.66 13.64
N MET A 16 9.95 -4.81 14.31
CA MET A 16 9.37 -6.01 13.69
C MET A 16 7.90 -5.81 13.30
N GLY A 17 7.12 -5.12 14.12
CA GLY A 17 5.73 -4.78 13.80
C GLY A 17 5.61 -3.91 12.55
N PHE A 18 6.43 -2.88 12.44
CA PHE A 18 6.49 -2.04 11.23
C PHE A 18 6.93 -2.83 10.00
N LEU A 19 7.93 -3.69 10.13
CA LEU A 19 8.39 -4.53 9.02
C LEU A 19 7.30 -5.50 8.54
N ALA A 20 6.59 -6.15 9.46
CA ALA A 20 5.49 -7.05 9.12
C ALA A 20 4.33 -6.30 8.44
N ALA A 21 3.96 -5.13 8.97
CA ALA A 21 2.94 -4.27 8.37
C ALA A 21 3.36 -3.80 6.96
N PHE A 22 4.63 -3.44 6.78
CA PHE A 22 5.18 -3.05 5.48
C PHE A 22 5.09 -4.19 4.46
N ILE A 23 5.53 -5.40 4.82
CA ILE A 23 5.45 -6.58 3.94
C ILE A 23 3.99 -6.89 3.59
N TRP A 24 3.08 -6.82 4.58
CA TRP A 24 1.65 -7.02 4.33
C TRP A 24 1.08 -5.95 3.37
N SER A 25 1.43 -4.68 3.56
CA SER A 25 0.99 -3.58 2.69
C SER A 25 1.45 -3.76 1.25
N VAL A 26 2.72 -4.16 1.04
CA VAL A 26 3.27 -4.41 -0.30
C VAL A 26 2.59 -5.62 -0.94
N LYS A 27 2.35 -6.70 -0.17
CA LYS A 27 1.69 -7.90 -0.69
C LYS A 27 0.20 -7.71 -0.99
N THR A 28 -0.47 -6.77 -0.31
CA THR A 28 -1.91 -6.51 -0.47
C THR A 28 -2.24 -5.78 -1.78
N GLY A 29 -1.24 -5.47 -2.63
CA GLY A 29 -1.52 -4.93 -3.96
C GLY A 29 -2.11 -3.52 -3.90
N GLN A 30 -1.86 -2.74 -2.83
CA GLN A 30 -2.30 -1.33 -2.78
C GLN A 30 -1.74 -0.47 -3.93
N PHE A 31 -0.73 -0.97 -4.65
CA PHE A 31 -0.15 -0.34 -5.83
C PHE A 31 -0.79 -0.82 -7.14
N GLU A 32 -1.79 -1.70 -7.10
CA GLU A 32 -2.47 -2.23 -8.31
C GLU A 32 -3.50 -1.24 -8.90
N ASP A 33 -3.75 -0.11 -8.23
CA ASP A 33 -4.50 1.02 -8.81
C ASP A 33 -3.61 1.84 -9.77
N ASP A 34 -2.98 1.13 -10.73
CA ASP A 34 -2.10 1.69 -11.76
C ASP A 34 -2.88 2.49 -12.83
N PHE A 35 -4.20 2.30 -12.91
CA PHE A 35 -5.05 3.00 -13.86
C PHE A 35 -5.76 4.18 -13.21
N SER A 36 -5.05 5.31 -13.20
CA SER A 36 -5.60 6.60 -12.78
C SER A 36 -6.97 6.85 -13.44
N PRO A 37 -7.99 7.32 -12.69
CA PRO A 37 -9.33 7.59 -13.22
C PRO A 37 -9.32 8.53 -14.43
N ALA A 38 -8.29 9.37 -14.59
CA ALA A 38 -8.12 10.23 -15.76
C ALA A 38 -7.95 9.45 -17.08
N HIS A 39 -7.23 8.32 -17.08
CA HIS A 39 -7.06 7.49 -18.28
C HIS A 39 -8.36 6.77 -18.65
N ARG A 40 -9.14 6.38 -17.64
CA ARG A 40 -10.47 5.81 -17.83
C ARG A 40 -11.40 6.78 -18.54
N ILE A 41 -11.51 8.01 -18.02
CA ILE A 41 -12.45 9.01 -18.51
C ILE A 41 -12.11 9.49 -19.94
N LEU A 42 -10.82 9.64 -20.27
CA LEU A 42 -10.40 10.15 -21.60
C LEU A 42 -10.55 9.14 -22.74
N PHE A 43 -10.47 7.83 -22.45
CA PHE A 43 -10.44 6.79 -23.49
C PHE A 43 -11.67 5.88 -23.51
N GLU A 44 -12.46 5.81 -22.43
CA GLU A 44 -13.74 5.06 -22.44
C GLU A 44 -14.85 5.80 -23.19
N GLU A 45 -14.90 7.14 -23.13
CA GLU A 45 -15.93 7.95 -23.82
C GLU A 45 -15.94 7.76 -25.35
N LYS A 46 -14.81 7.36 -25.94
CA LYS A 46 -14.71 7.13 -27.39
C LYS A 46 -15.35 5.82 -27.84
N LYS A 47 -15.49 4.82 -26.95
CA LYS A 47 -15.89 3.46 -27.35
C LYS A 47 -17.41 3.28 -27.42
N ASP A 48 -18.16 4.10 -26.69
CA ASP A 48 -19.64 4.01 -26.63
C ASP A 48 -20.33 4.73 -27.81
N ASN A 49 -19.64 5.62 -28.52
CA ASN A 49 -20.19 6.39 -29.64
C ASN A 49 -20.03 5.72 -31.03
N VAL A 50 -19.63 4.44 -31.08
CA VAL A 50 -19.39 3.71 -32.36
C VAL A 50 -20.54 2.77 -32.71
N ASN A 51 -21.52 2.57 -31.81
CA ASN A 51 -22.68 1.70 -32.03
C ASN A 51 -24.02 2.44 -31.89
N GLU A 52 -24.15 3.62 -32.50
CA GLU A 52 -25.43 4.18 -32.93
C GLU A 52 -25.34 4.64 -34.39
#